data_AF-A0A7M3MSQ8-F1
#
_entry.id   AF-A0A7M3MSQ8-F1
#
_cell.length_a   1.000
_cell.length_b   1.000
_cell.length_c   1.000
_cell.angle_alpha   90.00
_cell.angle_beta   90.00
_cell.angle_gamma   90.00
#
_symmetry.space_group_name_H-M   'P 1'
#
loop_
_entity.id
_entity.type
_entity.pdbx_description
1 polymer ?
#
loop_
_entity_poly.entity_id
_entity_poly.type
_entity_poly.pdbx_seq_one_letter_code
_entity_poly.pdbx_strand_id
1 'polypeptide(L)'
;DAYERFTAMFADQESLIDAIDADILPASFRVRLENPNLFNVIADQFSPPYPGVEEVVDQREVLNQFLRFTNVVRTAALVVAAIQLVAAGVLIANTIRVAAFARREQTGIMRLVGASNWYIRLPFVLEGVLAGLIGALVSWGLLWGTVPRVATSLAQDIELMPFIGEAQVIAVGPWLLLAGTGIAAVASILALRRFLDI
;
A
#
# COMPACT_ATOMS: atom_id res chain seq x y z
N ASP A 1 -13.25 -37.80 -10.22
CA ASP A 1 -13.11 -36.53 -9.46
C ASP A 1 -11.69 -36.25 -8.94
N ALA A 2 -11.10 -37.05 -8.04
CA ALA A 2 -9.71 -36.82 -7.59
C ALA A 2 -8.66 -37.10 -8.68
N TYR A 3 -8.78 -38.22 -9.39
CA TYR A 3 -7.91 -38.61 -10.51
C TYR A 3 -7.99 -37.63 -11.69
N GLU A 4 -9.19 -37.24 -12.13
CA GLU A 4 -9.38 -36.28 -13.24
C GLU A 4 -8.72 -34.91 -12.97
N ARG A 5 -8.73 -34.44 -11.72
CA ARG A 5 -8.06 -33.19 -11.34
C ARG A 5 -6.55 -33.34 -11.28
N PHE A 6 -6.05 -34.52 -10.88
CA PHE A 6 -4.62 -34.82 -10.93
C PHE A 6 -4.12 -34.78 -12.38
N THR A 7 -4.83 -35.45 -13.30
CA THR A 7 -4.52 -35.40 -14.73
C THR A 7 -4.61 -33.98 -15.30
N ALA A 8 -5.56 -33.16 -14.85
CA ALA A 8 -5.67 -31.75 -15.28
C ALA A 8 -4.56 -30.84 -14.73
N MET A 9 -4.10 -31.05 -13.49
CA MET A 9 -3.07 -30.24 -12.85
C MET A 9 -1.66 -30.58 -13.34
N PHE A 10 -1.46 -31.82 -13.79
CA PHE A 10 -0.19 -32.32 -14.34
C PHE A 10 -0.28 -32.62 -15.83
N ALA A 11 -1.20 -31.97 -16.55
CA ALA A 11 -1.42 -32.17 -17.99
C ALA A 11 -0.14 -31.95 -18.82
N ASP A 12 0.78 -31.10 -18.34
CA ASP A 12 2.06 -30.80 -18.98
C ASP A 12 3.18 -31.81 -18.62
N GLN A 13 2.90 -32.81 -17.77
CA GLN A 13 3.87 -33.77 -17.23
C GLN A 13 3.35 -35.21 -17.34
N GLU A 14 3.36 -35.74 -18.57
CA GLU A 14 2.84 -37.06 -18.95
C GLU A 14 3.45 -38.22 -18.13
N SER A 15 4.74 -38.11 -17.75
CA SER A 15 5.44 -39.11 -16.94
C SER A 15 4.93 -39.25 -15.50
N LEU A 16 4.26 -38.24 -14.95
CA LEU A 16 3.66 -38.29 -13.61
C LEU A 16 2.25 -38.88 -13.64
N ILE A 17 1.54 -38.73 -14.77
CA ILE A 17 0.20 -39.27 -14.97
C ILE A 17 0.28 -40.79 -15.13
N ASP A 18 1.23 -41.28 -15.93
CA ASP A 18 1.43 -42.71 -16.17
C ASP A 18 1.98 -43.48 -14.94
N ALA A 19 2.52 -42.77 -13.94
CA ALA A 19 3.13 -43.37 -12.76
C ALA A 19 2.14 -43.61 -11.59
N ILE A 20 0.89 -43.15 -11.70
CA ILE A 20 -0.09 -43.19 -10.60
C ILE A 20 -1.42 -43.79 -11.06
N ASP A 21 -1.78 -44.93 -10.50
CA ASP A 21 -3.09 -45.55 -10.70
C ASP A 21 -4.18 -44.82 -9.89
N ALA A 22 -5.40 -44.79 -10.44
CA ALA A 22 -6.54 -44.06 -9.86
C ALA A 22 -7.01 -44.61 -8.50
N ASP A 23 -6.64 -45.85 -8.15
CA ASP A 23 -7.00 -46.52 -6.89
C ASP A 23 -6.09 -46.14 -5.71
N ILE A 24 -4.94 -45.51 -5.99
CA ILE A 24 -3.97 -45.08 -4.97
C ILE A 24 -4.29 -43.66 -4.46
N LEU A 25 -5.15 -42.92 -5.16
CA LEU A 25 -5.51 -41.55 -4.79
C LEU A 25 -6.61 -41.53 -3.72
N PRO A 26 -6.36 -40.93 -2.54
CA PRO A 26 -7.38 -40.82 -1.51
C PRO A 26 -8.55 -39.94 -2.00
N ALA A 27 -9.77 -40.36 -1.67
CA ALA A 27 -10.96 -39.56 -1.95
C ALA A 27 -10.92 -38.27 -1.11
N SER A 28 -11.10 -37.11 -1.75
CA SER A 28 -11.09 -35.81 -1.08
C SER A 28 -12.39 -35.03 -1.33
N PHE A 29 -12.94 -34.47 -0.27
CA PHE A 29 -14.09 -33.56 -0.33
C PHE A 29 -13.63 -32.15 0.00
N ARG A 30 -13.92 -31.18 -0.88
CA ARG A 30 -13.59 -29.76 -0.68
C ARG A 30 -14.84 -29.02 -0.24
N VAL A 31 -14.79 -28.41 0.94
CA VAL A 31 -15.88 -27.63 1.51
C VAL A 31 -15.43 -26.18 1.62
N ARG A 32 -16.18 -25.27 0.99
CA ARG A 32 -15.94 -23.82 1.13
C ARG A 32 -16.82 -23.30 2.25
N LEU A 33 -16.19 -22.76 3.30
CA LEU A 33 -16.91 -22.12 4.39
C LEU A 33 -17.40 -20.74 3.97
N GLU A 34 -18.65 -20.40 4.28
CA GLU A 34 -19.16 -19.03 4.12
C GLU A 34 -18.48 -18.08 5.11
N ASN A 35 -18.23 -18.54 6.33
CA ASN A 35 -17.46 -17.83 7.34
C ASN A 35 -16.14 -18.56 7.61
N PRO A 36 -15.00 -18.04 7.09
CA PRO A 36 -13.70 -18.66 7.28
C PRO A 36 -13.28 -18.78 8.74
N ASN A 37 -13.81 -17.95 9.65
CA ASN A 37 -13.40 -17.95 11.06
C ASN A 37 -13.91 -19.17 11.84
N LEU A 38 -14.91 -19.89 11.31
CA LEU A 38 -15.50 -21.07 11.96
C LEU A 38 -14.81 -22.38 11.60
N PHE A 39 -13.74 -22.33 10.80
CA PHE A 39 -13.03 -23.55 10.39
C PHE A 39 -12.58 -24.39 11.58
N ASN A 40 -12.02 -23.78 12.63
CA ASN A 40 -11.51 -24.57 13.76
C ASN A 40 -12.64 -25.37 14.42
N VAL A 41 -13.84 -24.79 14.54
CA VAL A 41 -15.02 -25.45 15.11
C VAL A 41 -15.49 -26.62 14.24
N ILE A 42 -15.47 -26.45 12.92
CA ILE A 42 -15.90 -27.48 11.97
C ILE A 42 -14.83 -28.56 11.83
N ALA A 43 -13.56 -28.16 11.73
CA ALA A 43 -12.42 -29.05 11.66
C ALA A 43 -12.34 -29.92 12.92
N ASP A 44 -12.53 -29.38 14.12
CA ASP A 44 -12.56 -30.16 15.36
C ASP A 44 -13.70 -31.19 15.39
N GLN A 45 -14.82 -30.91 14.72
CA GLN A 45 -15.96 -31.82 14.65
C GLN A 45 -15.78 -32.97 13.65
N PHE A 46 -15.04 -32.75 12.57
CA PHE A 46 -14.79 -33.74 11.50
C PHE A 46 -13.38 -34.34 11.56
N SER A 47 -12.50 -33.83 12.42
CA SER A 47 -11.18 -34.40 12.66
C SER A 47 -11.30 -35.79 13.27
N PRO A 48 -10.25 -36.63 13.15
CA PRO A 48 -10.21 -37.93 13.80
C PRO A 48 -10.61 -37.81 15.29
N PRO A 49 -11.53 -38.65 15.77
CA PRO A 49 -11.89 -39.98 15.24
C PRO A 49 -13.17 -40.04 14.37
N TYR A 50 -13.55 -38.99 13.64
CA TYR A 50 -14.74 -39.05 12.80
C TYR A 50 -14.66 -40.20 11.75
N PRO A 51 -15.67 -41.09 11.64
CA PRO A 51 -15.60 -42.25 10.76
C PRO A 51 -15.46 -41.86 9.28
N GLY A 52 -14.44 -42.39 8.61
CA GLY A 52 -14.22 -42.19 7.17
C GLY A 52 -13.50 -40.89 6.79
N VAL A 53 -13.01 -40.12 7.78
CA VAL A 53 -12.16 -38.94 7.56
C VAL A 53 -10.76 -39.24 8.11
N GLU A 54 -9.78 -39.25 7.21
CA GLU A 54 -8.37 -39.50 7.55
C GLU A 54 -7.64 -38.20 7.96
N GLU A 55 -7.85 -37.11 7.20
CA GLU A 55 -7.20 -35.83 7.43
C GLU A 55 -8.11 -34.66 7.01
N VAL A 56 -8.07 -33.57 7.77
CA VAL A 56 -8.72 -32.29 7.44
C VAL A 56 -7.63 -31.23 7.22
N VAL A 57 -7.37 -30.87 5.96
CA VAL A 57 -6.30 -29.92 5.60
C VAL A 57 -6.80 -28.48 5.63
N ASP A 58 -6.15 -27.62 6.41
CA ASP A 58 -6.41 -26.17 6.43
C ASP A 58 -5.52 -25.40 5.45
N GLN A 59 -6.10 -25.00 4.32
CA GLN A 59 -5.39 -24.16 3.35
C GLN A 59 -5.19 -22.71 3.84
N ARG A 60 -5.83 -22.29 4.94
CA ARG A 60 -5.68 -20.94 5.49
C ARG A 60 -4.34 -20.77 6.18
N GLU A 61 -3.67 -21.81 6.68
CA GLU A 61 -2.43 -21.66 7.44
C GLU A 61 -1.30 -21.08 6.57
N VAL A 62 -1.13 -21.61 5.35
CA VAL A 62 -0.16 -21.09 4.36
C VAL A 62 -0.53 -19.67 3.94
N LEU A 63 -1.82 -19.40 3.69
CA LEU A 63 -2.31 -18.06 3.35
C LEU A 63 -2.10 -17.07 4.50
N ASN A 64 -2.34 -17.47 5.75
CA ASN A 64 -2.17 -16.66 6.94
C ASN A 64 -0.70 -16.26 7.13
N GLN A 65 0.23 -17.17 6.85
CA GLN A 65 1.66 -16.84 6.89
C GLN A 65 2.00 -15.75 5.86
N PHE A 66 1.50 -15.87 4.63
CA PHE A 66 1.69 -14.88 3.59
C PHE A 66 1.03 -13.53 3.91
N LEU A 67 -0.20 -13.54 4.42
CA LEU A 67 -0.92 -12.33 4.84
C LEU A 67 -0.24 -11.64 6.02
N ARG A 68 0.27 -12.40 7.00
CA ARG A 68 1.07 -11.86 8.11
C ARG A 68 2.34 -11.20 7.60
N PHE A 69 3.08 -11.84 6.70
CA PHE A 69 4.28 -11.25 6.10
C PHE A 69 3.96 -9.93 5.36
N THR A 70 2.92 -9.95 4.52
CA THR A 70 2.46 -8.75 3.80
C THR A 70 2.06 -7.62 4.75
N ASN A 71 1.39 -7.95 5.87
CA ASN A 71 1.02 -6.98 6.89
C ASN A 71 2.24 -6.39 7.62
N VAL A 72 3.29 -7.18 7.87
CA VAL A 72 4.55 -6.69 8.44
C VAL A 72 5.22 -5.70 7.49
N VAL A 73 5.34 -6.06 6.20
CA VAL A 73 5.90 -5.18 5.17
C VAL A 73 5.09 -3.89 5.03
N ARG A 74 3.76 -3.98 5.01
CA ARG A 74 2.86 -2.81 4.96
C ARG A 74 3.06 -1.89 6.17
N THR A 75 3.10 -2.46 7.37
CA THR A 75 3.31 -1.69 8.60
C THR A 75 4.69 -1.01 8.60
N ALA A 76 5.74 -1.72 8.18
CA ALA A 76 7.08 -1.15 8.05
C ALA A 76 7.10 0.02 7.05
N ALA A 77 6.46 -0.13 5.89
CA ALA A 77 6.35 0.94 4.89
C ALA A 77 5.62 2.18 5.45
N LEU A 78 4.55 1.98 6.23
CA LEU A 78 3.83 3.09 6.90
C LEU A 78 4.70 3.81 7.94
N VAL A 79 5.51 3.08 8.70
CA VAL A 79 6.46 3.68 9.66
C VAL A 79 7.51 4.53 8.93
N VAL A 80 8.09 4.00 7.86
CA VAL A 80 9.07 4.75 7.03
C VAL A 80 8.41 6.00 6.43
N ALA A 81 7.19 5.86 5.89
CA ALA A 81 6.44 7.00 5.35
C ALA A 81 6.20 8.08 6.42
N ALA A 82 5.81 7.70 7.64
CA ALA A 82 5.61 8.65 8.73
C ALA A 82 6.91 9.41 9.07
N ILE A 83 8.05 8.72 9.13
CA ILE A 83 9.36 9.35 9.36
C ILE A 83 9.70 10.32 8.22
N GLN A 84 9.46 9.92 6.97
CA GLN A 84 9.71 10.79 5.81
C GLN A 84 8.82 12.03 5.81
N LEU A 85 7.56 11.94 6.25
CA LEU A 85 6.68 13.10 6.39
C LEU A 85 7.23 14.11 7.41
N VAL A 86 7.73 13.63 8.55
CA VAL A 86 8.38 14.48 9.54
C VAL A 86 9.64 15.13 8.97
N ALA A 87 10.50 14.35 8.31
CA ALA A 87 11.71 14.86 7.67
C ALA A 87 11.42 15.93 6.61
N ALA A 88 10.42 15.69 5.76
CA ALA A 88 9.96 16.66 4.77
C ALA A 88 9.44 17.94 5.44
N GLY A 89 8.67 17.84 6.52
CA GLY A 89 8.20 19.00 7.28
C GLY A 89 9.34 19.82 7.87
N VAL A 90 10.37 19.18 8.42
CA VAL A 90 11.59 19.86 8.92
C VAL A 90 12.34 20.56 7.78
N LEU A 91 12.47 19.90 6.62
CA LEU A 91 13.12 20.48 5.44
C LEU A 91 12.37 21.73 4.96
N ILE A 92 11.04 21.64 4.81
CA ILE A 92 10.19 22.77 4.42
C ILE A 92 10.35 23.92 5.41
N ALA A 93 10.33 23.64 6.71
CA ALA A 93 10.49 24.66 7.73
C ALA A 93 11.84 25.37 7.65
N ASN A 94 12.92 24.63 7.38
CA ASN A 94 14.24 25.20 7.20
C ASN A 94 14.31 26.07 5.94
N THR A 95 13.76 25.60 4.83
CA THR A 95 13.72 26.35 3.56
C THR A 95 12.96 27.66 3.72
N ILE A 96 11.77 27.62 4.37
CA ILE A 96 10.99 28.83 4.65
C ILE A 96 11.77 29.80 5.52
N ARG A 97 12.50 29.32 6.54
CA ARG A 97 13.31 30.18 7.40
C ARG A 97 14.40 30.92 6.62
N VAL A 98 15.12 30.19 5.76
CA VAL A 98 16.17 30.78 4.92
C VAL A 98 15.56 31.81 3.94
N ALA A 99 14.44 31.46 3.30
CA ALA A 99 13.75 32.35 2.37
C ALA A 99 13.20 33.62 3.05
N ALA A 100 12.62 33.49 4.24
CA ALA A 100 12.11 34.62 5.03
C ALA A 100 13.24 35.56 5.46
N PHE A 101 14.39 35.01 5.88
CA PHE A 101 15.55 35.83 6.23
C PHE A 101 16.08 36.63 5.03
N ALA A 102 16.15 36.00 3.85
CA ALA A 102 16.58 36.67 2.62
C ALA A 102 15.62 37.80 2.20
N ARG A 103 14.32 37.69 2.51
CA ARG A 103 13.28 38.67 2.16
C ARG A 103 12.84 39.57 3.33
N ARG A 104 13.65 39.66 4.39
CA ARG A 104 13.29 40.40 5.62
C ARG A 104 13.02 41.88 5.39
N GLU A 105 13.75 42.52 4.48
CA GLU A 105 13.59 43.94 4.17
C GLU A 105 12.26 44.21 3.44
N GLN A 106 11.95 43.41 2.42
CA GLN A 106 10.67 43.45 1.72
C GLN A 106 9.50 43.23 2.67
N THR A 107 9.65 42.26 3.58
CA THR A 107 8.66 41.97 4.62
C THR A 107 8.47 43.17 5.56
N GLY A 108 9.56 43.88 5.90
CA GLY A 108 9.52 45.11 6.68
C GLY A 108 8.74 46.22 5.97
N ILE A 109 8.98 46.44 4.67
CA ILE A 109 8.24 47.41 3.85
C ILE A 109 6.75 47.05 3.80
N MET A 110 6.40 45.78 3.58
CA MET A 110 5.01 45.33 3.58
C MET A 110 4.32 45.59 4.93
N ARG A 111 5.02 45.38 6.06
CA ARG A 111 4.49 45.73 7.40
C ARG A 111 4.27 47.23 7.55
N LEU A 112 5.16 48.09 7.04
CA LEU A 112 5.04 49.55 7.12
C LEU A 112 3.85 50.11 6.32
N VAL A 113 3.46 49.43 5.24
CA VAL A 113 2.28 49.78 4.43
C VAL A 113 0.98 49.19 5.01
N GLY A 114 1.03 48.53 6.17
CA GLY A 114 -0.13 47.98 6.86
C GLY A 114 -0.62 46.63 6.32
N ALA A 115 0.25 45.88 5.62
CA ALA A 115 -0.11 44.55 5.13
C ALA A 115 -0.39 43.58 6.30
N SER A 116 -1.44 42.77 6.17
CA SER A 116 -1.80 41.77 7.18
C SER A 116 -0.75 40.65 7.26
N ASN A 117 -0.62 40.03 8.44
CA ASN A 117 0.29 38.90 8.64
C ASN A 117 0.03 37.73 7.69
N TRP A 118 -1.24 37.53 7.26
CA TRP A 118 -1.58 36.52 6.28
C TRP A 118 -1.03 36.85 4.89
N TYR A 119 -1.12 38.12 4.47
CA TYR A 119 -0.60 38.57 3.17
C TYR A 119 0.92 38.40 3.07
N ILE A 120 1.63 38.63 4.17
CA ILE A 120 3.08 38.40 4.27
C ILE A 120 3.43 36.91 4.21
N ARG A 121 2.62 36.05 4.83
CA ARG A 121 2.86 34.60 4.94
C ARG A 121 2.46 33.82 3.68
N LEU A 122 1.47 34.32 2.93
CA LEU A 122 0.91 33.67 1.75
C LEU A 122 1.95 33.21 0.70
N PRO A 123 2.92 34.05 0.25
CA PRO A 123 3.89 33.60 -0.76
C PRO A 123 4.70 32.38 -0.31
N PHE A 124 5.08 32.33 0.97
CA PHE A 124 5.84 31.19 1.52
C PHE A 124 4.99 29.92 1.64
N VAL A 125 3.69 30.05 1.99
CA VAL A 125 2.77 28.90 1.99
C VAL A 125 2.57 28.38 0.58
N LEU A 126 2.43 29.27 -0.42
CA LEU A 126 2.27 28.89 -1.82
C LEU A 126 3.49 28.15 -2.36
N GLU A 127 4.72 28.58 -2.04
CA GLU A 127 5.93 27.84 -2.40
C GLU A 127 5.90 26.39 -1.88
N GLY A 128 5.51 26.20 -0.61
CA GLY A 128 5.40 24.86 -0.02
C GLY A 128 4.28 24.01 -0.62
N VAL A 129 3.11 24.61 -0.87
CA VAL A 129 1.97 23.95 -1.52
C VAL A 129 2.31 23.52 -2.94
N LEU A 130 2.95 24.39 -3.72
CA LEU A 130 3.38 24.07 -5.08
C LEU A 130 4.43 22.96 -5.10
N ALA A 131 5.40 23.00 -4.19
CA ALA A 131 6.37 21.91 -4.05
C ALA A 131 5.70 20.57 -3.72
N GLY A 132 4.72 20.58 -2.80
CA GLY A 132 3.93 19.40 -2.46
C GLY A 132 3.09 18.87 -3.63
N LEU A 133 2.44 19.77 -4.38
CA LEU A 133 1.64 19.41 -5.55
C LEU A 133 2.50 18.79 -6.66
N ILE A 134 3.63 19.42 -6.99
CA ILE A 134 4.56 18.89 -8.01
C ILE A 134 5.12 17.54 -7.57
N GLY A 135 5.54 17.41 -6.31
CA GLY A 135 6.02 16.14 -5.77
C GLY A 135 4.97 15.03 -5.83
N ALA A 136 3.70 15.35 -5.52
CA ALA A 136 2.60 14.40 -5.60
C ALA A 136 2.27 14.00 -7.04
N LEU A 137 2.29 14.94 -7.99
CA LEU A 137 2.12 14.65 -9.42
C LEU A 137 3.22 13.75 -9.97
N VAL A 138 4.49 14.05 -9.65
CA VAL A 138 5.63 13.23 -10.06
C VAL A 138 5.54 11.83 -9.46
N SER A 139 5.20 11.73 -8.17
CA SER A 139 5.04 10.44 -7.49
C SER A 139 3.91 9.62 -8.10
N TRP A 140 2.76 10.24 -8.39
CA TRP A 140 1.64 9.55 -9.02
C TRP A 140 1.97 9.10 -10.44
N GLY A 141 2.65 9.93 -11.23
CA GLY A 141 3.14 9.56 -12.56
C GLY A 141 4.11 8.37 -12.52
N LEU A 142 5.01 8.33 -11.53
CA LEU A 142 5.91 7.20 -11.31
C LEU A 142 5.14 5.92 -10.92
N LEU A 143 4.15 6.02 -10.04
CA LEU A 143 3.31 4.87 -9.68
C LEU A 143 2.55 4.33 -10.88
N TRP A 144 1.94 5.20 -11.68
CA TRP A 144 1.24 4.82 -12.90
C TRP A 144 2.19 4.19 -13.94
N GLY A 145 3.43 4.71 -14.03
CA GLY A 145 4.45 4.17 -14.91
C GLY A 145 5.02 2.81 -14.47
N THR A 146 5.09 2.52 -13.17
CA THR A 146 5.84 1.36 -12.66
C THR A 146 4.96 0.20 -12.22
N VAL A 147 3.91 0.48 -11.43
CA VAL A 147 3.12 -0.56 -10.75
C VAL A 147 2.46 -1.52 -11.74
N PRO A 148 1.76 -1.07 -12.80
CA PRO A 148 1.12 -2.00 -13.74
C PRO A 148 2.13 -2.85 -14.51
N ARG A 149 3.32 -2.31 -14.82
CA ARG A 149 4.35 -3.03 -15.57
C ARG A 149 4.95 -4.16 -14.73
N VAL A 150 5.28 -3.86 -13.47
CA VAL A 150 5.79 -4.87 -12.53
C VAL A 150 4.70 -5.90 -12.24
N ALA A 151 3.45 -5.47 -12.05
CA ALA A 151 2.32 -6.36 -11.83
C ALA A 151 2.11 -7.34 -13.00
N THR A 152 2.10 -6.86 -14.24
CA THR A 152 1.92 -7.71 -15.42
C THR A 152 3.07 -8.71 -15.60
N SER A 153 4.32 -8.31 -15.32
CA SER A 153 5.45 -9.24 -15.38
C SER A 153 5.35 -10.35 -14.33
N LEU A 154 4.90 -10.04 -13.11
CA LEU A 154 4.73 -11.04 -12.05
C LEU A 154 3.47 -11.90 -12.24
N ALA A 155 2.44 -11.38 -12.90
CA ALA A 155 1.21 -12.11 -13.18
C ALA A 155 1.40 -13.28 -14.15
N GLN A 156 2.42 -13.23 -15.01
CA GLN A 156 2.77 -14.34 -15.91
C GLN A 156 3.24 -15.58 -15.16
N ASP A 157 3.82 -15.40 -13.96
CA ASP A 157 4.33 -16.49 -13.14
C ASP A 157 3.35 -16.93 -12.04
N ILE A 158 2.34 -16.10 -11.72
CA ILE A 158 1.41 -16.31 -10.60
C ILE A 158 -0.02 -15.90 -10.98
N GLU A 159 -0.74 -16.76 -11.72
CA GLU A 159 -2.12 -16.49 -12.19
C GLU A 159 -3.17 -16.32 -11.07
N LEU A 160 -2.88 -16.78 -9.84
CA LEU A 160 -3.85 -16.83 -8.74
C LEU A 160 -3.93 -15.55 -7.88
N MET A 161 -3.13 -14.51 -8.17
CA MET A 161 -3.12 -13.27 -7.37
C MET A 161 -3.79 -12.09 -8.08
N PRO A 162 -4.77 -11.40 -7.44
CA PRO A 162 -5.31 -10.15 -7.97
C PRO A 162 -4.27 -9.04 -7.83
N PHE A 163 -3.46 -8.83 -8.86
CA PHE A 163 -2.48 -7.75 -8.87
C PHE A 163 -3.15 -6.37 -9.00
N ILE A 164 -2.44 -5.34 -8.54
CA ILE A 164 -2.89 -3.94 -8.62
C ILE A 164 -2.91 -3.54 -10.09
N GLY A 165 -4.12 -3.37 -10.65
CA GLY A 165 -4.33 -2.92 -12.02
C GLY A 165 -4.18 -1.40 -12.19
N GLU A 166 -4.20 -0.96 -13.45
CA GLU A 166 -4.08 0.47 -13.82
C GLU A 166 -5.20 1.32 -13.20
N ALA A 167 -6.42 0.79 -13.15
CA ALA A 167 -7.58 1.48 -12.59
C ALA A 167 -7.40 1.83 -11.11
N GLN A 168 -6.81 0.91 -10.33
CA GLN A 168 -6.53 1.13 -8.91
C GLN A 168 -5.48 2.24 -8.72
N VAL A 169 -4.44 2.28 -9.56
CA VAL A 169 -3.41 3.32 -9.49
C VAL A 169 -3.97 4.70 -9.83
N ILE A 170 -4.85 4.78 -10.84
CA ILE A 170 -5.53 6.02 -11.22
C ILE A 170 -6.47 6.49 -10.08
N ALA A 171 -7.22 5.56 -9.48
CA ALA A 171 -8.15 5.88 -8.39
C ALA A 171 -7.45 6.43 -7.12
N VAL A 172 -6.20 6.04 -6.87
CA VAL A 172 -5.41 6.55 -5.73
C VAL A 172 -4.83 7.95 -6.01
N GLY A 173 -4.70 8.35 -7.27
CA GLY A 173 -4.14 9.64 -7.69
C GLY A 173 -4.73 10.85 -6.96
N PRO A 174 -6.06 11.05 -6.97
CA PRO A 174 -6.69 12.17 -6.27
C PRO A 174 -6.38 12.20 -4.77
N TRP A 175 -6.38 11.04 -4.11
CA TRP A 175 -6.06 10.93 -2.68
C TRP A 175 -4.60 11.27 -2.39
N LEU A 176 -3.67 10.83 -3.26
CA LEU A 176 -2.25 11.19 -3.18
C LEU A 176 -2.03 12.68 -3.36
N LEU A 177 -2.69 13.30 -4.34
CA LEU A 177 -2.61 14.73 -4.58
C LEU A 177 -3.15 15.51 -3.39
N LEU A 178 -4.32 15.14 -2.88
CA LEU A 178 -4.92 15.79 -1.71
C LEU A 178 -4.04 15.63 -0.46
N ALA A 179 -3.53 14.42 -0.19
CA ALA A 179 -2.68 14.17 0.96
C ALA A 179 -1.33 14.89 0.86
N GLY A 180 -0.63 14.77 -0.28
CA GLY A 180 0.67 15.41 -0.48
C GLY A 180 0.60 16.92 -0.42
N THR A 181 -0.37 17.52 -1.11
CA THR A 181 -0.57 18.97 -1.12
C THR A 181 -1.07 19.47 0.24
N GLY A 182 -2.01 18.76 0.87
CA GLY A 182 -2.55 19.11 2.17
C GLY A 182 -1.51 19.04 3.29
N ILE A 183 -0.70 17.99 3.33
CA ILE A 183 0.39 17.87 4.32
C ILE A 183 1.43 18.97 4.10
N ALA A 184 1.82 19.27 2.85
CA ALA A 184 2.74 20.35 2.55
C ALA A 184 2.19 21.73 2.98
N ALA A 185 0.88 21.97 2.78
CA ALA A 185 0.22 23.19 3.25
C ALA A 185 0.29 23.31 4.78
N VAL A 186 -0.08 22.24 5.49
CA VAL A 186 -0.06 22.19 6.96
C VAL A 186 1.36 22.39 7.49
N ALA A 187 2.34 21.69 6.94
CA ALA A 187 3.74 21.82 7.31
C ALA A 187 4.25 23.26 7.13
N SER A 188 3.92 23.89 6.00
CA SER A 188 4.32 25.27 5.70
C SER A 188 3.69 26.28 6.65
N ILE A 189 2.40 26.13 6.95
CA ILE A 189 1.68 27.00 7.89
C ILE A 189 2.26 26.84 9.31
N LEU A 190 2.51 25.61 9.76
CA LEU A 190 3.10 25.34 11.08
C LEU A 190 4.50 25.92 11.21
N ALA A 191 5.33 25.81 10.16
CA ALA A 191 6.65 26.42 10.12
C ALA A 191 6.57 27.95 10.28
N LEU A 192 5.68 28.61 9.52
CA LEU A 192 5.52 30.06 9.60
C LEU A 192 5.00 30.51 10.96
N ARG A 193 4.03 29.80 11.56
CA ARG A 193 3.54 30.10 12.92
C ARG A 193 4.64 29.99 13.96
N ARG A 194 5.52 28.99 13.85
CA ARG A 194 6.57 28.77 14.86
C ARG A 194 7.77 29.73 14.73
N PHE A 195 8.01 30.31 13.55
CA PHE A 195 9.24 31.09 13.29
C PHE A 195 9.05 32.57 12.94
N LEU A 196 7.84 33.02 12.56
CA LEU A 196 7.56 34.43 12.25
C LEU A 196 6.84 35.19 13.37
N ASP A 197 6.68 34.60 14.56
CA ASP A 197 6.19 35.32 15.74
C ASP A 197 7.35 36.08 16.42
N ILE A 198 7.97 36.98 15.64
CA ILE A 198 8.86 38.08 16.05
C ILE A 198 8.41 39.37 15.33
#